data_AF-A0A6A7G2B7-F1
#
_entry.id   AF-A0A6A7G2B7-F1
#
_cell.length_a   1.000
_cell.length_b   1.000
_cell.length_c   1.000
_cell.angle_alpha   90.00
_cell.angle_beta   90.00
_cell.angle_gamma   90.00
#
_symmetry.space_group_name_H-M   'P 1'
#
loop_
_entity.id
_entity.type
_entity.pdbx_description
1 polymer ?
#
loop_
_entity_poly.entity_id
_entity_poly.type
_entity_poly.pdbx_seq_one_letter_code
_entity_poly.pdbx_strand_id
1 'polypeptide(L)'
;GVMLQLDGLLSVQLSPRTQGLIDTFVNSPKPTVLQSEMVEVCKPGRLPPGQSELAFEVPLPLSTPKKPIYETFHGNCINIHYSLRATMKRSLLTKPLVQMIEFIVEHKPADATPPSTAREFTLSPNSVSNAGERARLPQFSVTGHIDTHNCSLSRPLTGQSKRGSGMASVRRRRATRSHHPFVPATP
;
A
#
# COMPACT_ATOMS: atom_id res chain seq x y z
N GLY A 1 28.83 -9.36 17.50
CA GLY A 1 27.74 -8.52 18.00
C GLY A 1 26.60 -8.57 17.00
N VAL A 2 25.37 -8.51 17.49
CA VAL A 2 24.15 -8.53 16.67
C VAL A 2 23.46 -7.18 16.83
N MET A 3 23.20 -6.52 15.71
CA MET A 3 22.46 -5.27 15.64
C MET A 3 21.14 -5.50 14.93
N LEU A 4 20.07 -4.89 15.41
CA LEU A 4 18.81 -4.77 14.69
C LEU A 4 18.62 -3.33 14.23
N GLN A 5 18.16 -3.17 13.00
CA GLN A 5 17.79 -1.87 12.45
C GLN A 5 16.35 -1.93 11.95
N LEU A 6 15.49 -1.06 12.49
CA LEU A 6 14.13 -0.84 12.01
C LEU A 6 14.13 0.36 11.07
N ASP A 7 13.73 0.14 9.82
CA ASP A 7 13.60 1.19 8.81
C ASP A 7 12.14 1.31 8.35
N GLY A 8 11.63 2.53 8.31
CA GLY A 8 10.40 2.90 7.62
C GLY A 8 10.72 3.85 6.48
N LEU A 9 10.41 3.48 5.23
CA LEU A 9 10.83 4.21 4.04
C LEU A 9 9.62 4.55 3.15
N LEU A 10 9.56 5.81 2.72
CA LEU A 10 8.67 6.29 1.67
C LEU A 10 9.46 6.45 0.37
N SER A 11 9.11 5.68 -0.66
CA SER A 11 9.66 5.78 -1.99
C SER A 11 8.63 6.35 -2.96
N VAL A 12 9.03 7.33 -3.76
CA VAL A 12 8.17 7.94 -4.79
C VAL A 12 8.81 7.70 -6.16
N GLN A 13 8.05 7.14 -7.08
CA GLN A 13 8.44 6.86 -8.46
C GLN A 13 7.48 7.61 -9.40
N LEU A 14 8.02 8.27 -10.42
CA LEU A 14 7.20 8.96 -11.42
C LEU A 14 6.57 7.93 -12.37
N SER A 15 5.32 8.15 -12.78
CA SER A 15 4.66 7.25 -13.72
C SER A 15 5.25 7.40 -15.14
N PRO A 16 5.36 6.30 -15.92
CA PRO A 16 5.86 6.36 -17.29
C PRO A 16 5.02 7.24 -18.23
N ARG A 17 3.72 7.41 -17.95
CA ARG A 17 2.80 8.23 -18.79
C ARG A 17 3.07 9.73 -18.72
N THR A 18 3.74 10.17 -17.68
CA THR A 18 4.15 11.57 -17.45
C THR A 18 5.60 11.82 -17.83
N GLN A 19 6.33 10.78 -18.25
CA GLN A 19 7.78 10.79 -18.44
C GLN A 19 8.24 11.42 -19.78
N GLY A 20 7.31 11.85 -20.63
CA GLY A 20 7.59 12.50 -21.92
C GLY A 20 7.32 14.01 -21.98
N LEU A 21 6.92 14.65 -20.87
CA LEU A 21 6.74 16.12 -20.77
C LEU A 21 7.73 16.78 -19.81
N ILE A 22 8.53 15.98 -19.09
CA ILE A 22 9.55 16.43 -18.16
C ILE A 22 10.83 15.68 -18.54
N ASP A 23 11.44 16.09 -19.64
CA ASP A 23 12.76 15.60 -20.01
C ASP A 23 13.76 16.01 -18.91
N THR A 24 14.83 15.20 -18.80
CA THR A 24 16.16 15.61 -18.30
C THR A 24 16.45 15.29 -16.82
N PHE A 25 16.83 14.02 -16.58
CA PHE A 25 17.79 13.55 -15.55
C PHE A 25 17.52 13.80 -14.05
N VAL A 26 16.53 13.14 -13.43
CA VAL A 26 16.67 12.71 -12.02
C VAL A 26 15.93 11.38 -11.80
N ASN A 27 16.72 10.30 -11.74
CA ASN A 27 16.29 8.98 -11.28
C ASN A 27 15.57 9.09 -9.94
N SER A 28 14.55 8.24 -9.72
CA SER A 28 13.73 8.12 -8.50
C SER A 28 14.34 8.80 -7.27
N PRO A 29 13.68 9.83 -6.68
CA PRO A 29 14.22 10.52 -5.51
C PRO A 29 14.58 9.51 -4.41
N LYS A 30 15.70 9.75 -3.71
CA LYS A 30 16.13 8.89 -2.59
C LYS A 30 14.94 8.67 -1.64
N PRO A 31 14.70 7.43 -1.18
CA PRO A 31 13.61 7.16 -0.26
C PRO A 31 13.67 8.08 0.96
N THR A 32 12.52 8.64 1.34
CA THR A 32 12.37 9.47 2.52
C THR A 32 12.28 8.56 3.74
N VAL A 33 13.16 8.78 4.72
CA VAL A 33 13.19 8.01 5.97
C VAL A 33 12.09 8.51 6.91
N LEU A 34 11.06 7.67 7.08
CA LEU A 34 9.96 7.87 8.02
C LEU A 34 10.40 7.50 9.43
N GLN A 35 11.09 6.36 9.58
CA GLN A 35 11.63 5.83 10.85
C GLN A 35 12.99 5.17 10.57
N SER A 36 13.94 5.28 11.50
CA SER A 36 15.25 4.63 11.39
C SER A 36 15.84 4.48 12.79
N GLU A 37 15.81 3.26 13.31
CA GLU A 37 16.18 2.98 14.69
C GLU A 37 17.09 1.78 14.77
N MET A 38 18.12 1.87 15.61
CA MET A 38 19.14 0.84 15.72
C MET A 38 19.26 0.39 17.17
N VAL A 39 19.13 -0.91 17.39
CA VAL A 39 19.24 -1.54 18.71
C VAL A 39 20.37 -2.55 18.70
N GLU A 40 21.25 -2.46 19.69
CA GLU A 40 22.24 -3.50 19.95
C GLU A 40 21.58 -4.64 20.72
N VAL A 41 21.41 -5.79 20.05
CA VAL A 41 20.79 -6.98 20.64
C VAL A 41 21.82 -7.78 21.43
N CYS A 42 23.04 -7.83 20.93
CA CYS A 42 24.12 -8.57 21.57
C CYS A 42 25.46 -7.88 21.32
N LYS A 43 26.21 -7.67 22.41
CA LYS A 43 27.56 -7.11 22.37
C LYS A 43 28.53 -7.93 21.52
N PRO A 44 29.63 -7.34 21.04
CA PRO A 44 30.74 -8.10 20.47
C PRO A 44 31.21 -9.19 21.43
N GLY A 45 31.35 -10.42 20.93
CA GLY A 45 31.64 -11.59 21.73
C GLY A 45 31.42 -12.88 20.97
N ARG A 46 31.61 -14.01 21.65
CA ARG A 46 31.31 -15.34 21.12
C ARG A 46 29.91 -15.75 21.57
N LEU A 47 29.07 -16.18 20.64
CA LEU A 47 27.83 -16.87 20.98
C LEU A 47 28.15 -18.32 21.33
N PRO A 48 27.44 -18.94 22.29
CA PRO A 48 27.63 -20.34 22.62
C PRO A 48 27.32 -21.23 21.41
N PRO A 49 27.95 -22.41 21.30
CA PRO A 49 27.62 -23.36 20.25
C PRO A 49 26.16 -23.83 20.41
N GLY A 50 25.45 -23.98 19.29
CA GLY A 50 24.04 -24.35 19.25
C GLY A 50 23.13 -23.16 18.93
N GLN A 51 21.87 -23.26 19.36
CA GLN A 51 20.85 -22.24 19.15
C GLN A 51 20.91 -21.20 20.27
N SER A 52 21.04 -19.92 19.91
CA SER A 52 20.94 -18.79 20.83
C SER A 52 19.68 -18.01 20.54
N GLU A 53 18.85 -17.79 21.55
CA GLU A 53 17.66 -16.94 21.47
C GLU A 53 17.96 -15.59 22.12
N LEU A 54 17.79 -14.51 21.37
CA LEU A 54 18.10 -13.15 21.81
C LEU A 54 16.83 -12.31 21.77
N ALA A 55 16.31 -11.98 22.95
CA ALA A 55 15.18 -11.07 23.06
C ALA A 55 15.60 -9.65 22.67
N PHE A 56 14.70 -8.92 22.03
CA PHE A 56 14.89 -7.52 21.66
C PHE A 56 13.56 -6.78 21.72
N GLU A 57 13.65 -5.47 21.88
CA GLU A 57 12.51 -4.56 21.81
C GLU A 57 12.90 -3.31 21.02
N VAL A 58 11.98 -2.83 20.18
CA VAL A 58 12.14 -1.58 19.42
C VAL A 58 10.90 -0.70 19.72
N PRO A 59 10.99 0.26 20.66
CA PRO A 59 9.79 0.90 21.22
C PRO A 59 9.15 2.00 20.33
N LEU A 60 8.20 1.70 19.44
CA LEU A 60 7.52 2.70 18.58
C LEU A 60 6.78 3.81 19.40
N PRO A 61 6.83 5.15 19.08
CA PRO A 61 7.61 5.92 18.10
C PRO A 61 8.85 6.63 18.69
N LEU A 62 9.99 6.53 18.00
CA LEU A 62 11.34 6.61 18.59
C LEU A 62 12.16 7.86 18.25
N SER A 63 11.66 8.72 17.35
CA SER A 63 12.36 9.96 16.97
C SER A 63 11.73 11.19 17.63
N THR A 64 12.57 12.12 18.10
CA THR A 64 12.20 13.50 18.45
C THR A 64 12.57 14.44 17.30
N PRO A 65 11.62 15.18 16.71
CA PRO A 65 10.17 15.18 17.00
C PRO A 65 9.47 13.90 16.52
N LYS A 66 8.38 13.51 17.21
CA LYS A 66 7.57 12.34 16.86
C LYS A 66 7.07 12.45 15.42
N LYS A 67 7.65 11.65 14.53
CA LYS A 67 7.15 11.50 13.16
C LYS A 67 5.93 10.55 13.17
N PRO A 68 4.88 10.84 12.39
CA PRO A 68 3.76 9.92 12.24
C PRO A 68 4.22 8.60 11.61
N ILE A 69 3.58 7.51 12.01
CA ILE A 69 3.73 6.19 11.38
C ILE A 69 2.57 6.03 10.38
N TYR A 70 2.91 5.70 9.14
CA TYR A 70 1.94 5.51 8.07
C TYR A 70 1.65 4.03 7.89
N GLU A 71 0.49 3.70 7.31
CA GLU A 71 0.20 2.33 6.90
C GLU A 71 1.18 1.89 5.81
N THR A 72 1.53 0.61 5.81
CA THR A 72 2.28 0.00 4.70
C THR A 72 1.44 0.09 3.43
N PHE A 73 2.05 0.56 2.34
CA PHE A 73 1.36 0.76 1.08
C PHE A 73 2.27 0.43 -0.10
N HIS A 74 1.83 -0.46 -0.99
CA HIS A 74 2.58 -0.82 -2.19
C HIS A 74 1.82 -0.41 -3.45
N GLY A 75 2.01 0.85 -3.86
CA GLY A 75 1.45 1.39 -5.09
C GLY A 75 2.45 1.41 -6.24
N ASN A 76 1.96 1.78 -7.42
CA ASN A 76 2.78 1.90 -8.64
C ASN A 76 3.77 3.08 -8.61
N CYS A 77 3.41 4.17 -7.91
CA CYS A 77 4.21 5.40 -7.86
C CYS A 77 4.59 5.82 -6.44
N ILE A 78 3.99 5.21 -5.43
CA ILE A 78 4.26 5.48 -4.02
C ILE A 78 4.36 4.12 -3.34
N ASN A 79 5.44 3.91 -2.57
CA ASN A 79 5.63 2.73 -1.76
C ASN A 79 6.06 3.15 -0.34
N ILE A 80 5.30 2.74 0.66
CA ILE A 80 5.62 2.86 2.08
C ILE A 80 5.93 1.46 2.58
N HIS A 81 7.17 1.25 2.99
CA HIS A 81 7.70 -0.06 3.37
C HIS A 81 8.37 0.03 4.75
N TYR A 82 8.13 -0.98 5.59
CA TYR A 82 8.74 -1.11 6.90
C TYR A 82 9.50 -2.43 7.01
N SER A 83 10.75 -2.37 7.48
CA SER A 83 11.61 -3.55 7.58
C SER A 83 12.40 -3.60 8.88
N LEU A 84 12.68 -4.83 9.32
CA LEU A 84 13.62 -5.12 10.39
C LEU A 84 14.82 -5.86 9.81
N ARG A 85 16.01 -5.30 10.02
CA ARG A 85 17.28 -5.82 9.50
C ARG A 85 18.17 -6.27 10.65
N ALA A 86 18.39 -7.57 10.77
CA ALA A 86 19.39 -8.15 11.66
C ALA A 86 20.75 -8.19 10.97
N THR A 87 21.75 -7.58 11.59
CA THR A 87 23.14 -7.58 11.12
C THR A 87 24.05 -8.19 12.17
N MET A 88 24.66 -9.33 11.86
CA MET A 88 25.71 -9.93 12.67
C MET A 88 27.08 -9.51 12.15
N LYS A 89 27.72 -8.59 12.89
CA LYS A 89 29.09 -8.15 12.61
C LYS A 89 30.06 -9.29 12.95
N ARG A 90 30.95 -9.61 12.00
CA ARG A 90 32.01 -10.61 12.12
C ARG A 90 33.38 -9.93 12.20
N SER A 91 34.48 -10.68 12.06
CA SER A 91 35.83 -10.10 12.04
C SER A 91 36.01 -9.13 10.88
N LEU A 92 36.96 -8.19 11.01
CA LEU A 92 37.13 -7.02 10.13
C LEU A 92 37.20 -7.34 8.62
N LEU A 93 37.68 -8.53 8.24
CA LEU A 93 37.85 -8.95 6.84
C LEU A 93 36.70 -9.82 6.31
N THR A 94 35.70 -10.11 7.13
CA THR A 94 34.58 -10.99 6.75
C THR A 94 33.30 -10.19 6.54
N LYS A 95 32.55 -10.55 5.50
CA LYS A 95 31.25 -9.94 5.22
C LYS A 95 30.30 -10.18 6.41
N PRO A 96 29.54 -9.16 6.86
CA PRO A 96 28.53 -9.34 7.90
C PRO A 96 27.43 -10.27 7.38
N LEU A 97 26.83 -11.04 8.29
CA LEU A 97 25.59 -11.75 7.95
C LEU A 97 24.43 -10.78 8.12
N VAL A 98 23.55 -10.72 7.14
CA VAL A 98 22.41 -9.80 7.12
C VAL A 98 21.16 -10.59 6.79
N GLN A 99 20.13 -10.45 7.62
CA GLN A 99 18.78 -10.90 7.32
C GLN A 99 17.85 -9.70 7.43
N MET A 100 16.93 -9.56 6.47
CA MET A 100 15.91 -8.54 6.48
C MET A 100 14.54 -9.20 6.40
N ILE A 101 13.58 -8.68 7.15
CA ILE A 101 12.17 -9.05 7.06
C ILE A 101 11.33 -7.79 6.92
N GLU A 102 10.26 -7.87 6.15
CA GLU A 102 9.21 -6.85 6.10
C GLU A 102 8.19 -7.09 7.21
N PHE A 103 7.62 -6.02 7.74
CA PHE A 103 6.42 -6.08 8.56
C PHE A 103 5.40 -5.06 8.08
N ILE A 104 4.12 -5.36 8.31
CA ILE A 104 3.00 -4.54 7.85
C ILE A 104 2.53 -3.65 9.01
N VAL A 105 2.35 -2.37 8.71
CA VAL A 105 1.70 -1.42 9.60
C VAL A 105 0.29 -1.16 9.07
N GLU A 106 -0.69 -1.35 9.94
CA GLU A 106 -2.09 -1.03 9.67
C GLU A 106 -2.58 -0.05 10.74
N HIS A 107 -3.43 0.90 10.38
CA HIS A 107 -4.11 1.74 11.34
C HIS A 107 -5.21 0.94 12.00
N LYS A 108 -5.34 1.09 13.32
CA LYS A 108 -6.48 0.53 14.02
C LYS A 108 -7.76 1.10 13.38
N PRO A 109 -8.73 0.26 13.01
CA PRO A 109 -10.02 0.75 12.54
C PRO A 109 -10.58 1.71 13.59
N ALA A 110 -11.05 2.88 13.15
CA ALA A 110 -11.73 3.78 14.08
C ALA A 110 -12.94 3.05 14.67
N ASP A 111 -12.99 2.96 16.01
CA ASP A 111 -14.12 2.34 16.72
C ASP A 111 -15.42 3.15 16.51
N ALA A 112 -15.29 4.42 16.09
CA ALA A 112 -16.41 5.28 15.74
C ALA A 112 -17.02 4.88 14.40
N THR A 113 -18.33 4.64 14.39
CA THR A 113 -19.09 4.65 13.13
C THR A 113 -19.04 6.09 12.61
N PRO A 114 -18.37 6.36 11.47
CA PRO A 114 -18.38 7.71 10.92
C PRO A 114 -19.84 8.13 10.69
N PRO A 115 -20.18 9.42 10.88
CA PRO A 115 -21.53 9.89 10.61
C PRO A 115 -21.95 9.46 9.20
N SER A 116 -23.22 9.12 9.01
CA SER A 116 -23.73 8.73 7.69
C SER A 116 -23.37 9.81 6.68
N THR A 117 -22.54 9.43 5.70
CA THR A 117 -22.11 10.32 4.63
C THR A 117 -22.71 9.88 3.31
N ALA A 118 -23.99 9.50 3.37
CA ALA A 118 -24.75 9.03 2.23
C ALA A 118 -24.68 10.04 1.09
N ARG A 119 -24.43 9.55 -0.12
CA ARG A 119 -24.23 10.40 -1.29
C ARG A 119 -25.00 9.86 -2.47
N GLU A 120 -25.91 10.69 -2.97
CA GLU A 120 -26.65 10.43 -4.20
C GLU A 120 -25.73 10.58 -5.42
N PHE A 121 -25.96 9.77 -6.44
CA PHE A 121 -25.30 9.83 -7.73
C PHE A 121 -26.32 9.75 -8.86
N THR A 122 -25.98 10.35 -10.01
CA THR A 122 -26.76 10.24 -11.25
C THR A 122 -25.81 10.02 -12.42
N LEU A 123 -25.99 8.89 -13.10
CA LEU A 123 -25.30 8.54 -14.34
C LEU A 123 -26.26 8.73 -15.51
N SER A 124 -25.90 9.63 -16.41
CA SER A 124 -26.62 9.98 -17.63
C SER A 124 -25.60 10.34 -18.73
N PRO A 125 -25.99 10.42 -20.01
CA PRO A 125 -25.10 10.88 -21.08
C PRO A 125 -24.41 12.22 -20.77
N ASN A 126 -25.06 13.09 -19.99
CA ASN A 126 -24.54 14.40 -19.62
C ASN A 126 -23.55 14.35 -18.44
N SER A 127 -23.64 13.34 -17.56
CA SER A 127 -22.78 13.23 -16.37
C SER A 127 -21.54 12.34 -16.57
N VAL A 128 -21.41 11.65 -17.71
CA VAL A 128 -20.25 10.79 -18.01
C VAL A 128 -19.12 11.61 -18.64
N SER A 129 -17.98 11.72 -17.95
CA SER A 129 -16.79 12.42 -18.45
C SER A 129 -15.99 11.62 -19.49
N ASN A 130 -15.97 10.29 -19.38
CA ASN A 130 -15.19 9.38 -20.23
C ASN A 130 -15.98 8.82 -21.42
N ALA A 131 -17.08 9.47 -21.79
CA ALA A 131 -17.76 9.15 -23.02
C ALA A 131 -17.01 9.80 -24.17
N GLY A 132 -16.70 9.04 -25.21
CA GLY A 132 -16.17 9.61 -26.46
C GLY A 132 -17.20 10.55 -27.10
N GLU A 133 -17.84 10.13 -28.17
CA GLU A 133 -18.84 10.97 -28.83
C GLU A 133 -20.19 10.90 -28.08
N ARG A 134 -20.45 11.89 -27.21
CA ARG A 134 -21.67 11.96 -26.37
C ARG A 134 -22.97 11.85 -27.17
N ALA A 135 -22.99 12.35 -28.41
CA ALA A 135 -24.14 12.29 -29.31
C ALA A 135 -24.54 10.86 -29.70
N ARG A 136 -23.62 9.88 -29.60
CA ARG A 136 -23.90 8.46 -29.89
C ARG A 136 -24.36 7.67 -28.66
N LEU A 137 -24.39 8.31 -27.49
CA LEU A 137 -24.84 7.61 -26.28
C LEU A 137 -26.35 7.40 -26.33
N PRO A 138 -26.85 6.22 -25.94
CA PRO A 138 -28.28 6.02 -25.76
C PRO A 138 -28.80 6.95 -24.66
N GLN A 139 -30.08 7.30 -24.72
CA GLN A 139 -30.72 8.00 -23.62
C GLN A 139 -30.94 7.04 -22.45
N PHE A 140 -30.30 7.34 -21.33
CA PHE A 140 -30.43 6.56 -20.10
C PHE A 140 -30.30 7.46 -18.87
N SER A 141 -30.84 6.98 -17.76
CA SER A 141 -30.59 7.53 -16.44
C SER A 141 -30.45 6.38 -15.46
N VAL A 142 -29.41 6.43 -14.63
CA VAL A 142 -29.23 5.54 -13.48
C VAL A 142 -28.98 6.43 -12.27
N THR A 143 -29.81 6.30 -11.26
CA THR A 143 -29.71 7.07 -10.02
C THR A 143 -29.51 6.12 -8.85
N GLY A 144 -29.06 6.63 -7.71
CA GLY A 144 -28.86 5.82 -6.53
C GLY A 144 -28.03 6.54 -5.50
N HIS A 145 -27.79 5.86 -4.39
CA HIS A 145 -26.92 6.36 -3.33
C HIS A 145 -25.90 5.32 -2.94
N ILE A 146 -24.77 5.80 -2.43
CA ILE A 146 -23.88 5.05 -1.55
C ILE A 146 -24.20 5.45 -0.11
N ASP A 147 -24.22 4.50 0.82
CA ASP A 147 -24.57 4.77 2.23
C ASP A 147 -23.49 5.59 2.94
N THR A 148 -22.24 5.48 2.48
CA THR A 148 -21.12 6.27 2.96
C THR A 148 -20.05 6.38 1.87
N HIS A 149 -19.36 7.53 1.82
CA HIS A 149 -18.14 7.68 1.04
C HIS A 149 -16.86 7.60 1.90
N ASN A 150 -17.02 7.37 3.21
CA ASN A 150 -15.96 7.04 4.15
C ASN A 150 -16.24 5.63 4.71
N CYS A 151 -15.63 4.61 4.12
CA CYS A 151 -15.85 3.21 4.47
C CYS A 151 -14.56 2.53 4.93
N SER A 152 -14.68 1.66 5.93
CA SER A 152 -13.60 0.76 6.33
C SER A 152 -13.37 -0.31 5.26
N LEU A 153 -12.11 -0.64 4.96
CA LEU A 153 -11.74 -1.70 4.01
C LEU A 153 -12.20 -3.10 4.45
N SER A 154 -12.44 -3.31 5.75
CA SER A 154 -12.92 -4.58 6.30
C SER A 154 -14.45 -4.75 6.22
N ARG A 155 -15.17 -3.73 5.75
CA ARG A 155 -16.64 -3.75 5.63
C ARG A 155 -17.07 -3.60 4.18
N PRO A 156 -18.21 -4.22 3.79
CA PRO A 156 -18.73 -4.05 2.45
C PRO A 156 -19.14 -2.58 2.20
N LEU A 157 -18.93 -2.12 0.97
CA LEU A 157 -19.55 -0.89 0.49
C LEU A 157 -21.03 -1.17 0.17
N THR A 158 -21.92 -0.41 0.79
CA THR A 158 -23.38 -0.58 0.64
C THR A 158 -24.03 0.64 0.00
N GLY A 159 -25.20 0.43 -0.58
CA GLY A 159 -25.98 1.45 -1.26
C GLY A 159 -27.05 0.84 -2.16
N GLN A 160 -27.77 1.68 -2.88
CA GLN A 160 -28.81 1.26 -3.82
C GLN A 160 -28.66 1.94 -5.16
N SER A 161 -29.04 1.23 -6.23
CA SER A 161 -29.15 1.81 -7.57
C SER A 161 -30.52 1.51 -8.17
N LYS A 162 -31.05 2.50 -8.87
CA LYS A 162 -32.33 2.46 -9.57
C LYS A 162 -32.09 2.85 -11.02
N ARG A 163 -32.72 2.12 -11.93
CA ARG A 163 -32.74 2.51 -13.34
C ARG A 163 -33.84 3.58 -13.52
N GLY A 164 -33.46 4.76 -13.99
CA GLY A 164 -34.39 5.79 -14.45
C GLY A 164 -34.92 5.48 -15.87
N SER A 165 -35.77 6.36 -16.42
CA SER A 165 -36.36 6.12 -17.73
C SER A 165 -35.31 6.23 -18.86
N GLY A 166 -35.30 5.26 -19.78
CA GLY A 166 -34.44 5.23 -20.97
C GLY A 166 -34.04 3.81 -21.38
N MET A 167 -34.17 3.49 -22.68
CA MET A 167 -33.75 2.19 -23.23
C MET A 167 -32.25 2.19 -23.51
N ALA A 168 -31.47 1.71 -22.54
CA ALA A 168 -30.13 1.19 -22.80
C ALA A 168 -30.08 -0.30 -22.45
N SER A 169 -29.71 -1.12 -23.44
CA SER A 169 -29.44 -2.55 -23.23
C SER A 169 -28.20 -2.72 -22.36
N VAL A 170 -28.38 -3.18 -21.13
CA VAL A 170 -27.26 -3.49 -20.23
C VAL A 170 -26.76 -4.89 -20.56
N ARG A 171 -25.60 -4.96 -21.22
CA ARG A 171 -24.94 -6.22 -21.54
C ARG A 171 -23.86 -6.47 -20.51
N ARG A 172 -24.02 -7.50 -19.67
CA ARG A 172 -22.92 -7.98 -18.81
C ARG A 172 -21.85 -8.60 -19.71
N ARG A 173 -20.63 -8.04 -19.71
CA ARG A 173 -19.47 -8.78 -20.21
C ARG A 173 -19.12 -9.83 -19.15
N ARG A 174 -19.08 -11.11 -19.53
CA ARG A 174 -18.48 -12.16 -18.69
C ARG A 174 -17.02 -11.76 -18.48
N ALA A 175 -16.59 -11.55 -17.25
CA ALA A 175 -15.18 -11.46 -16.95
C ALA A 175 -14.56 -12.82 -17.26
N THR A 176 -13.80 -12.92 -18.34
CA THR A 176 -12.94 -14.08 -18.60
C THR A 176 -11.82 -13.99 -17.58
N ARG A 177 -11.94 -14.77 -16.50
CA ARG A 177 -10.87 -14.97 -15.53
C ARG A 177 -9.74 -15.68 -16.28
N SER A 178 -8.71 -14.96 -16.70
CA SER A 178 -7.47 -15.57 -17.19
C SER A 178 -6.79 -16.21 -16.00
N HIS A 179 -7.13 -17.46 -15.73
CA HIS A 179 -6.32 -18.32 -14.88
C HIS A 179 -4.99 -18.54 -15.59
N HIS A 180 -3.98 -17.73 -15.26
CA HIS A 180 -2.61 -18.19 -15.43
C HIS A 180 -2.37 -19.27 -14.37
N PRO A 181 -2.09 -20.53 -14.76
CA PRO A 181 -1.69 -21.53 -13.80
C PRO A 181 -0.37 -21.09 -13.19
N PHE A 182 -0.37 -20.97 -11.87
CA PHE A 182 0.84 -20.86 -11.07
C PHE A 182 1.59 -22.18 -11.25
N VAL A 183 2.70 -22.17 -12.00
CA VAL A 183 3.59 -23.33 -12.09
C VAL A 183 4.53 -23.26 -10.88
N PRO A 184 4.42 -24.17 -9.90
CA PRO A 184 5.40 -24.22 -8.83
C PRO A 184 6.73 -24.67 -9.42
N ALA A 185 7.80 -23.92 -9.15
CA ALA A 185 9.15 -24.40 -9.38
C ALA A 185 9.41 -25.55 -8.40
N THR A 186 9.47 -26.77 -8.92
CA THR A 186 10.01 -27.94 -8.20
C THR A 186 11.54 -27.84 -8.10
N PRO A 187 12.13 -28.49 -7.07
CA PRO A 187 13.44 -28.16 -6.51
C PRO A 187 14.64 -28.36 -7.44
#